data_AF-A0A199VHE9-F1
#
_entry.id   AF-A0A199VHE9-F1
#
_cell.length_a   1.000
_cell.length_b   1.000
_cell.length_c   1.000
_cell.angle_alpha   90.00
_cell.angle_beta   90.00
_cell.angle_gamma   90.00
#
_symmetry.space_group_name_H-M   'P 1'
#
loop_
_entity.id
_entity.type
_entity.pdbx_description
1 polymer ?
#
loop_
_entity_poly.entity_id
_entity_poly.type
_entity_poly.pdbx_seq_one_letter_code
_entity_poly.pdbx_strand_id
1 'polypeptide(L)'
;MEKEAKAGGSGREREELETLTITKVAEVSAAIDGAKHVDEVIRALHSLAALLFPVDSPLVAGVILDERSRNQILSVVLPKDGERNCWKNAFYRGSAFPALSRILLYNVASKWLADFPKLARKQVYDSFFVEGPTTEIVQALVPSLKQKGSTKDDFNVICSNIERYYSHVNYQIVDFVLRCNHSVNN
;
A
#
# COMPACT_ATOMS: atom_id res chain seq x y z
N MET A 1 -20.71 -14.49 46.31
CA MET A 1 -19.32 -14.74 45.86
C MET A 1 -19.41 -15.35 44.48
N GLU A 2 -19.13 -14.54 43.46
CA GLU A 2 -18.06 -14.76 42.45
C GLU A 2 -18.64 -15.41 41.18
N LYS A 3 -18.35 -15.00 39.95
CA LYS A 3 -17.49 -13.92 39.44
C LYS A 3 -17.91 -13.67 37.99
N GLU A 4 -17.83 -12.42 37.57
CA GLU A 4 -18.13 -11.92 36.23
C GLU A 4 -17.20 -12.53 35.15
N ALA A 5 -17.78 -12.99 34.05
CA ALA A 5 -17.04 -13.31 32.83
C ALA A 5 -16.90 -12.05 31.98
N LYS A 6 -15.67 -11.53 31.95
CA LYS A 6 -15.26 -10.27 31.33
C LYS A 6 -15.24 -10.39 29.79
N ALA A 7 -16.07 -9.61 29.11
CA ALA A 7 -16.01 -9.36 27.68
C ALA A 7 -14.77 -8.51 27.33
N GLY A 8 -13.63 -9.13 27.09
CA GLY A 8 -12.33 -8.44 26.89
C GLY A 8 -11.53 -8.82 25.64
N GLY A 9 -12.06 -9.64 24.72
CA GLY A 9 -11.30 -10.20 23.60
C GLY A 9 -11.04 -9.26 22.41
N SER A 10 -12.03 -8.44 22.01
CA SER A 10 -11.99 -7.75 20.71
C SER A 10 -11.05 -6.53 20.64
N GLY A 11 -10.75 -5.89 21.77
CA GLY A 11 -9.88 -4.71 21.81
C GLY A 11 -8.40 -5.06 21.68
N ARG A 12 -7.98 -6.12 22.38
CA ARG A 12 -6.57 -6.56 22.43
C ARG A 12 -6.13 -7.21 21.13
N GLU A 13 -6.96 -8.08 20.55
CA GLU A 13 -6.68 -8.69 19.25
C GLU A 13 -6.53 -7.64 18.13
N ARG A 14 -7.31 -6.56 18.21
CA ARG A 14 -7.21 -5.44 17.28
C ARG A 14 -5.91 -4.66 17.44
N GLU A 15 -5.50 -4.35 18.67
CA GLU A 15 -4.25 -3.63 18.96
C GLU A 15 -3.02 -4.45 18.55
N GLU A 16 -3.05 -5.75 18.80
CA GLU A 16 -2.03 -6.70 18.34
C GLU A 16 -1.95 -6.71 16.80
N LEU A 17 -3.09 -6.75 16.11
CA LEU A 17 -3.13 -6.73 14.65
C LEU A 17 -2.65 -5.41 14.06
N GLU A 18 -3.00 -4.27 14.66
CA GLU A 18 -2.51 -2.94 14.28
C GLU A 18 -0.98 -2.86 14.43
N THR A 19 -0.43 -3.40 15.53
CA THR A 19 1.02 -3.49 15.75
C THR A 19 1.71 -4.37 14.71
N LEU A 20 1.12 -5.53 14.38
CA LEU A 20 1.61 -6.41 13.34
C LEU A 20 1.58 -5.75 11.96
N THR A 21 0.56 -4.95 11.67
CA THR A 21 0.47 -4.22 10.40
C THR A 21 1.55 -3.15 10.28
N ILE A 22 1.77 -2.38 11.34
CA ILE A 22 2.83 -1.36 11.38
C ILE A 22 4.21 -2.00 11.23
N THR A 23 4.47 -3.08 11.96
CA THR A 23 5.71 -3.86 11.86
C THR A 23 5.92 -4.34 10.44
N LYS A 24 4.87 -4.88 9.81
CA LYS A 24 4.96 -5.35 8.43
C LYS A 24 5.23 -4.23 7.43
N VAL A 25 4.60 -3.06 7.60
CA VAL A 25 4.89 -1.88 6.77
C VAL A 25 6.34 -1.42 6.94
N ALA A 26 6.88 -1.45 8.16
CA ALA A 26 8.28 -1.10 8.41
C ALA A 26 9.25 -2.08 7.72
N GLU A 27 8.99 -3.39 7.79
CA GLU A 27 9.76 -4.41 7.05
C GLU A 27 9.73 -4.15 5.54
N VAL A 28 8.55 -3.86 4.99
CA VAL A 28 8.39 -3.57 3.56
C VAL A 28 9.13 -2.29 3.18
N SER A 29 9.05 -1.24 4.00
CA SER A 29 9.81 0.00 3.77
C SER A 29 11.31 -0.27 3.71
N ALA A 30 11.85 -0.98 4.70
CA ALA A 30 13.28 -1.31 4.74
C ALA A 30 13.71 -2.15 3.54
N ALA A 31 12.87 -3.08 3.09
CA ALA A 31 13.13 -3.88 1.90
C ALA A 31 13.10 -3.05 0.61
N ILE A 32 12.20 -2.07 0.50
CA ILE A 32 12.15 -1.14 -0.64
C ILE A 32 13.36 -0.22 -0.66
N ASP A 33 13.77 0.30 0.50
CA ASP A 33 14.91 1.22 0.61
C ASP A 33 16.24 0.52 0.29
N GLY A 34 16.35 -0.77 0.60
CA GLY A 34 17.51 -1.61 0.27
C GLY A 34 17.48 -2.22 -1.14
N ALA A 35 16.40 -2.03 -1.91
CA ALA A 35 16.23 -2.68 -3.19
C ALA A 35 17.19 -2.14 -4.26
N LYS A 36 17.75 -3.05 -5.06
CA LYS A 36 18.59 -2.72 -6.22
C LYS A 36 17.88 -2.95 -7.54
N HIS A 37 16.84 -3.78 -7.53
CA HIS A 37 16.08 -4.17 -8.71
C HIS A 37 14.58 -4.09 -8.46
N VAL A 38 13.83 -3.80 -9.52
CA VAL A 38 12.36 -3.69 -9.48
C VAL A 38 11.69 -4.95 -8.93
N ASP A 39 12.24 -6.12 -9.22
CA ASP A 39 11.75 -7.42 -8.73
C ASP A 39 11.75 -7.50 -7.20
N GLU A 40 12.75 -6.90 -6.54
CA GLU A 40 12.85 -6.87 -5.08
C GLU A 40 11.77 -5.95 -4.47
N VAL A 41 11.46 -4.84 -5.15
CA VAL A 41 10.38 -3.92 -4.75
C VAL A 41 9.02 -4.58 -4.94
N ILE A 42 8.79 -5.25 -6.08
CA ILE A 42 7.55 -6.00 -6.35
C ILE A 42 7.36 -7.08 -5.29
N ARG A 43 8.41 -7.82 -4.95
CA ARG A 43 8.39 -8.83 -3.89
C ARG A 43 8.07 -8.24 -2.52
N ALA A 44 8.70 -7.12 -2.16
CA ALA A 44 8.43 -6.45 -0.89
C ALA A 44 6.95 -6.05 -0.79
N LEU A 45 6.41 -5.41 -1.82
CA LEU A 45 5.00 -5.03 -1.88
C LEU A 45 4.07 -6.24 -1.91
N HIS A 46 4.41 -7.29 -2.67
CA HIS A 46 3.66 -8.54 -2.71
C HIS A 46 3.48 -9.13 -1.32
N SER A 47 4.53 -9.14 -0.49
CA SER A 47 4.47 -9.71 0.87
C SER A 47 3.44 -9.04 1.78
N LEU A 48 3.07 -7.79 1.51
CA LEU A 48 2.01 -7.07 2.24
C LEU A 48 0.68 -7.13 1.48
N ALA A 49 0.69 -6.96 0.15
CA ALA A 49 -0.50 -7.03 -0.68
C ALA A 49 -1.20 -8.39 -0.54
N ALA A 50 -0.42 -9.48 -0.47
CA ALA A 50 -0.92 -10.83 -0.29
C ALA A 50 -1.60 -11.07 1.07
N LEU A 51 -1.33 -10.24 2.08
CA LEU A 51 -2.04 -10.26 3.37
C LEU A 51 -3.40 -9.54 3.30
N LEU A 52 -3.51 -8.53 2.43
CA LEU A 52 -4.63 -7.60 2.39
C LEU A 52 -5.62 -7.91 1.26
N PHE A 53 -5.13 -8.38 0.12
CA PHE A 53 -5.90 -8.52 -1.12
C PHE A 53 -5.78 -9.95 -1.67
N PRO A 54 -6.76 -10.43 -2.44
CA PRO A 54 -6.68 -11.71 -3.13
C PRO A 54 -5.69 -11.62 -4.32
N VAL A 55 -4.39 -11.57 -4.00
CA VAL A 55 -3.31 -11.48 -5.00
C VAL A 55 -3.07 -12.84 -5.63
N ASP A 56 -2.98 -12.87 -6.95
CA ASP A 56 -2.59 -14.06 -7.70
C ASP A 56 -1.05 -14.18 -7.72
N SER A 57 -0.49 -14.82 -6.68
CA SER A 57 0.96 -14.99 -6.52
C SER A 57 1.63 -15.71 -7.71
N PRO A 58 1.06 -16.78 -8.31
CA PRO A 58 1.60 -17.37 -9.54
C PRO A 58 1.68 -16.39 -10.71
N LEU A 59 0.64 -15.57 -10.93
CA LEU A 59 0.66 -14.57 -11.99
C LEU A 59 1.72 -13.50 -11.76
N VAL A 60 1.89 -13.04 -10.53
CA VAL A 60 2.95 -12.07 -10.19
C VAL A 60 4.33 -12.72 -10.36
N ALA A 61 4.53 -13.94 -9.88
CA ALA A 61 5.78 -14.70 -10.02
C ALA A 61 6.17 -14.91 -11.50
N GLY A 62 5.19 -15.11 -12.38
CA GLY A 62 5.42 -15.29 -13.82
C GLY A 62 5.98 -14.07 -14.55
N VAL A 63 5.89 -12.87 -13.96
CA VAL A 63 6.44 -11.63 -14.54
C VAL A 63 7.73 -11.15 -13.85
N ILE A 64 8.19 -11.87 -12.82
CA ILE A 64 9.46 -11.61 -12.14
C ILE A 64 10.61 -12.35 -12.84
N LEU A 65 11.69 -11.63 -13.13
CA LEU A 65 12.86 -12.18 -13.80
C LEU A 65 13.78 -12.92 -12.81
N ASP A 66 13.99 -12.34 -11.63
CA ASP A 66 14.81 -12.91 -10.56
C ASP A 66 14.17 -14.16 -9.91
N GLU A 67 14.88 -15.29 -9.97
CA GLU A 67 14.40 -16.57 -9.44
C GLU A 67 14.22 -16.57 -7.92
N ARG A 68 15.11 -15.87 -7.20
CA ARG A 68 15.00 -15.78 -5.74
C ARG A 68 13.70 -15.08 -5.35
N SER A 69 13.40 -13.97 -6.02
CA SER A 69 12.19 -13.19 -5.77
C SER A 69 10.94 -13.94 -6.15
N ARG A 70 10.98 -14.68 -7.27
CA ARG A 70 9.90 -15.58 -7.71
C ARG A 70 9.58 -16.64 -6.65
N ASN A 71 10.59 -17.34 -6.15
CA ASN A 71 10.41 -18.40 -5.16
C ASN A 71 9.83 -17.87 -3.85
N GLN A 72 10.27 -16.68 -3.43
CA GLN A 72 9.74 -16.05 -2.23
C GLN A 72 8.26 -15.66 -2.37
N ILE A 73 7.85 -15.12 -3.52
CA ILE A 73 6.44 -14.78 -3.83
C ILE A 73 5.54 -16.02 -3.75
N LEU A 74 6.01 -17.16 -4.28
CA LEU A 74 5.26 -18.41 -4.27
C LEU A 74 5.18 -19.05 -2.87
N SER A 75 6.13 -18.74 -1.98
CA SER A 75 6.19 -19.29 -0.62
C SER A 75 5.36 -18.54 0.43
N VAL A 76 4.76 -17.40 0.06
CA VAL A 76 4.01 -16.56 1.02
C VAL A 76 2.77 -17.31 1.52
N VAL A 77 2.67 -17.44 2.85
CA VAL A 77 1.48 -17.98 3.51
C VAL A 77 0.38 -16.93 3.47
N LEU A 78 -0.74 -17.27 2.81
CA LEU A 78 -1.87 -16.37 2.65
C LEU A 78 -2.86 -16.49 3.82
N PRO A 79 -3.37 -15.38 4.36
CA PRO A 79 -4.45 -15.40 5.34
C PRO A 79 -5.73 -15.96 4.73
N LYS A 80 -6.57 -16.58 5.57
CA LYS A 80 -7.94 -16.94 5.17
C LYS A 80 -8.77 -15.68 4.98
N ASP A 81 -9.86 -15.74 4.20
CA ASP A 81 -10.65 -14.55 3.85
C ASP A 81 -11.19 -13.78 5.06
N GLY A 82 -11.58 -14.47 6.13
CA GLY A 82 -11.99 -13.84 7.39
C GLY A 82 -10.85 -13.07 8.07
N GLU A 83 -9.65 -13.63 8.09
CA GLU A 83 -8.45 -13.00 8.65
C GLU A 83 -8.01 -11.81 7.80
N ARG A 84 -8.07 -11.94 6.47
CA ARG A 84 -7.73 -10.90 5.49
C ARG A 84 -8.53 -9.61 5.72
N ASN A 85 -9.82 -9.72 6.05
CA ASN A 85 -10.64 -8.56 6.37
C ASN A 85 -10.22 -7.88 7.68
N CYS A 86 -9.81 -8.65 8.69
CA CYS A 86 -9.25 -8.09 9.93
C CYS A 86 -7.96 -7.32 9.63
N TRP A 87 -7.05 -7.90 8.83
CA TRP A 87 -5.81 -7.26 8.40
C TRP A 87 -6.09 -5.96 7.63
N LYS A 88 -7.03 -5.97 6.67
CA LYS A 88 -7.47 -4.78 5.93
C LYS A 88 -7.98 -3.68 6.86
N ASN A 89 -8.83 -4.05 7.83
CA ASN A 89 -9.40 -3.08 8.75
C ASN A 89 -8.33 -2.44 9.64
N ALA A 90 -7.43 -3.24 10.23
CA ALA A 90 -6.30 -2.74 11.02
C ALA A 90 -5.36 -1.87 10.18
N PHE A 91 -5.11 -2.26 8.93
CA PHE A 91 -4.24 -1.54 8.00
C PHE A 91 -4.77 -0.14 7.65
N TYR A 92 -6.01 -0.06 7.13
CA TYR A 92 -6.58 1.19 6.60
C TYR A 92 -7.08 2.14 7.69
N ARG A 93 -7.61 1.61 8.80
CA ARG A 93 -8.09 2.44 9.91
C ARG A 93 -7.02 2.75 10.95
N GLY A 94 -5.89 2.06 10.90
CA GLY A 94 -4.72 2.33 11.72
C GLY A 94 -3.75 3.32 11.07
N SER A 95 -2.58 3.47 11.67
CA SER A 95 -1.50 4.35 11.17
C SER A 95 -0.64 3.70 10.07
N ALA A 96 -0.82 2.39 9.82
CA ALA A 96 -0.03 1.63 8.86
C ALA A 96 -0.23 2.12 7.41
N PHE A 97 -1.47 2.32 6.97
CA PHE A 97 -1.72 2.80 5.60
C PHE A 97 -1.22 4.24 5.37
N PRO A 98 -1.44 5.23 6.28
CA PRO A 98 -0.81 6.54 6.14
C PRO A 98 0.72 6.53 6.09
N ALA A 99 1.38 5.58 6.75
CA ALA A 99 2.82 5.40 6.63
C ALA A 99 3.19 4.81 5.25
N LEU A 100 2.50 3.74 4.84
CA LEU A 100 2.74 3.08 3.56
C LEU A 100 2.44 4.01 2.38
N SER A 101 1.38 4.82 2.44
CA SER A 101 0.98 5.71 1.34
C SER A 101 2.11 6.69 0.99
N ARG A 102 2.84 7.20 1.97
CA ARG A 102 4.03 8.02 1.73
C ARG A 102 5.12 7.23 1.01
N ILE A 103 5.40 6.00 1.45
CA ILE A 103 6.39 5.13 0.80
C ILE A 103 5.99 4.84 -0.65
N LEU A 104 4.72 4.53 -0.89
CA LEU A 104 4.20 4.24 -2.23
C LEU A 104 4.33 5.46 -3.15
N LEU A 105 4.00 6.66 -2.66
CA LEU A 105 4.11 7.89 -3.46
C LEU A 105 5.58 8.32 -3.70
N TYR A 106 6.39 8.36 -2.65
CA TYR A 106 7.70 9.01 -2.70
C TYR A 106 8.87 8.07 -2.97
N ASN A 107 8.75 6.78 -2.63
CA ASN A 107 9.83 5.82 -2.81
C ASN A 107 9.52 4.91 -4.00
N VAL A 108 8.28 4.46 -4.17
CA VAL A 108 7.89 3.54 -5.25
C VAL A 108 7.52 4.27 -6.53
N ALA A 109 6.55 5.21 -6.48
CA ALA A 109 6.04 5.86 -7.68
C ALA A 109 7.10 6.70 -8.40
N SER A 110 7.98 7.36 -7.65
CA SER A 110 9.03 8.23 -8.18
C SER A 110 10.20 7.46 -8.81
N LYS A 111 10.56 6.29 -8.27
CA LYS A 111 11.81 5.58 -8.65
C LYS A 111 11.61 4.27 -9.39
N TRP A 112 10.53 3.54 -9.12
CA TRP A 112 10.41 2.13 -9.53
C TRP A 112 9.20 1.86 -10.40
N LEU A 113 8.11 2.61 -10.23
CA LEU A 113 6.83 2.29 -10.86
C LEU A 113 6.84 2.32 -12.39
N ALA A 114 7.77 3.06 -13.01
CA ALA A 114 7.96 3.07 -14.46
C ALA A 114 8.45 1.71 -14.99
N ASP A 115 9.19 0.96 -14.19
CA ASP A 115 9.79 -0.33 -14.56
C ASP A 115 8.91 -1.52 -14.17
N PHE A 116 7.78 -1.29 -13.51
CA PHE A 116 6.88 -2.37 -13.11
C PHE A 116 6.22 -3.02 -14.34
N PRO A 117 6.26 -4.37 -14.45
CA PRO A 117 5.37 -5.08 -15.34
C PRO A 117 3.91 -4.71 -15.03
N LYS A 118 3.11 -4.42 -16.06
CA LYS A 118 1.73 -3.95 -15.92
C LYS A 118 0.89 -4.86 -15.00
N LEU A 119 1.09 -6.18 -15.11
CA LEU A 119 0.38 -7.16 -14.29
C LEU A 119 0.78 -7.08 -12.81
N ALA A 120 2.08 -7.03 -12.52
CA ALA A 120 2.60 -6.89 -11.15
C ALA A 120 2.08 -5.59 -10.51
N ARG A 121 2.16 -4.47 -11.23
CA ARG A 121 1.63 -3.19 -10.76
C ARG A 121 0.16 -3.29 -10.34
N LYS A 122 -0.69 -3.88 -11.19
CA LYS A 122 -2.11 -4.05 -10.90
C LYS A 122 -2.36 -4.85 -9.62
N GLN A 123 -1.55 -5.88 -9.38
CA GLN A 123 -1.72 -6.83 -8.28
C GLN A 123 -1.11 -6.36 -6.96
N VAL A 124 0.03 -5.64 -6.99
CA VAL A 124 0.84 -5.37 -5.79
C VAL A 124 1.01 -3.89 -5.47
N TYR A 125 0.65 -2.98 -6.37
CA TYR A 125 0.72 -1.54 -6.12
C TYR A 125 -0.68 -0.92 -6.17
N ASP A 126 -1.39 -1.14 -7.27
CA ASP A 126 -2.69 -0.52 -7.53
C ASP A 126 -3.74 -0.99 -6.50
N SER A 127 -3.69 -2.26 -6.06
CA SER A 127 -4.64 -2.81 -5.07
C SER A 127 -4.74 -1.99 -3.77
N PHE A 128 -3.66 -1.34 -3.33
CA PHE A 128 -3.68 -0.45 -2.15
C PHE A 128 -4.58 0.78 -2.29
N PHE A 129 -4.94 1.14 -3.52
CA PHE A 129 -5.77 2.31 -3.82
C PHE A 129 -7.09 1.95 -4.49
N VAL A 130 -7.22 0.75 -5.09
CA VAL A 130 -8.49 0.29 -5.69
C VAL A 130 -9.34 -0.49 -4.69
N GLU A 131 -8.71 -1.36 -3.90
CA GLU A 131 -9.40 -2.33 -3.04
C GLU A 131 -9.57 -1.83 -1.60
N GLY A 132 -9.17 -0.57 -1.35
CA GLY A 132 -9.25 0.08 -0.06
C GLY A 132 -10.47 1.00 0.07
N PRO A 133 -10.88 1.35 1.30
CA PRO A 133 -11.93 2.33 1.53
C PRO A 133 -11.56 3.73 1.01
N THR A 134 -12.40 4.33 0.17
CA THR A 134 -12.13 5.62 -0.49
C THR A 134 -11.83 6.75 0.50
N THR A 135 -12.57 6.82 1.61
CA THR A 135 -12.41 7.89 2.61
C THR A 135 -11.03 7.83 3.28
N GLU A 136 -10.63 6.65 3.72
CA GLU A 136 -9.34 6.37 4.35
C GLU A 136 -8.18 6.60 3.36
N ILE A 137 -8.37 6.19 2.09
CA ILE A 137 -7.42 6.48 0.99
C ILE A 137 -7.20 7.98 0.84
N VAL A 138 -8.29 8.74 0.66
CA VAL A 138 -8.20 10.19 0.47
C VAL A 138 -7.55 10.83 1.70
N GLN A 139 -8.04 10.54 2.90
CA GLN A 139 -7.52 11.12 4.16
C GLN A 139 -6.02 10.86 4.39
N ALA A 140 -5.48 9.74 3.92
CA ALA A 140 -4.05 9.47 4.01
C ALA A 140 -3.23 10.17 2.91
N LEU A 141 -3.80 10.33 1.71
CA LEU A 141 -3.13 10.91 0.56
C LEU A 141 -3.07 12.43 0.63
N VAL A 142 -4.15 13.11 1.05
CA VAL A 142 -4.21 14.59 1.08
C VAL A 142 -3.04 15.18 1.87
N PRO A 143 -2.75 14.75 3.11
CA PRO A 143 -1.69 15.34 3.91
C PRO A 143 -0.32 15.05 3.33
N SER A 144 -0.15 13.86 2.74
CA SER A 144 1.11 13.45 2.11
C SER A 144 1.43 14.36 0.94
N LEU A 145 0.46 14.64 0.06
CA LEU A 145 0.63 15.54 -1.08
C LEU A 145 0.82 17.01 -0.67
N LYS A 146 0.30 17.43 0.48
CA LYS A 146 0.47 18.80 0.99
C LYS A 146 1.83 19.05 1.67
N GLN A 147 2.63 18.02 1.94
CA GLN A 147 3.93 18.21 2.58
C GLN A 147 4.90 18.94 1.63
N LYS A 148 5.14 20.21 1.96
CA LYS A 148 5.94 21.24 1.27
C LYS A 148 7.45 20.93 1.17
N GLY A 149 7.85 19.67 1.29
CA GLY A 149 9.25 19.22 1.40
C GLY A 149 9.76 18.38 0.22
N SER A 150 8.90 17.90 -0.68
CA SER A 150 9.37 17.30 -1.94
C SER A 150 9.68 18.42 -2.94
N THR A 151 10.73 18.26 -3.74
CA THR A 151 11.02 19.25 -4.79
C THR A 151 9.82 19.37 -5.73
N LYS A 152 9.65 20.52 -6.40
CA LYS A 152 8.53 20.75 -7.34
C LYS A 152 8.48 19.67 -8.42
N ASP A 153 9.63 19.12 -8.80
CA ASP A 153 9.77 18.06 -9.78
C ASP A 153 9.27 16.70 -9.25
N ASP A 154 9.61 16.33 -8.01
CA ASP A 154 9.08 15.12 -7.37
C ASP A 154 7.56 15.16 -7.27
N PHE A 155 7.00 16.33 -6.90
CA PHE A 155 5.57 16.53 -6.82
C PHE A 155 4.87 16.38 -8.17
N ASN A 156 5.45 16.94 -9.24
CA ASN A 156 4.90 16.84 -10.59
C ASN A 156 4.95 15.40 -11.13
N VAL A 157 6.00 14.64 -10.83
CA VAL A 157 6.10 13.21 -11.17
C VAL A 157 5.05 12.41 -10.41
N ILE A 158 4.85 12.70 -9.12
CA ILE A 158 3.83 12.06 -8.29
C ILE A 158 2.43 12.39 -8.80
N CYS A 159 2.12 13.66 -9.07
CA CYS A 159 0.85 14.09 -9.64
C CYS A 159 0.61 13.46 -11.02
N SER A 160 1.60 13.44 -11.90
CA SER A 160 1.47 12.80 -13.23
C SER A 160 1.21 11.30 -13.11
N ASN A 161 1.87 10.62 -12.17
CA ASN A 161 1.65 9.19 -11.91
C ASN A 161 0.27 8.92 -11.30
N ILE A 162 -0.21 9.80 -10.42
CA ILE A 162 -1.57 9.77 -9.84
C ILE A 162 -2.63 10.06 -10.91
N GLU A 163 -2.44 11.06 -11.76
CA GLU A 163 -3.34 11.41 -12.86
C GLU A 163 -3.44 10.28 -13.89
N ARG A 164 -2.30 9.67 -14.23
CA ARG A 164 -2.27 8.45 -15.05
C ARG A 164 -2.97 7.28 -14.37
N TYR A 165 -2.91 7.20 -13.04
CA TYR A 165 -3.51 6.12 -12.27
C TYR A 165 -5.04 6.22 -12.20
N TYR A 166 -5.60 7.40 -11.91
CA TYR A 166 -7.05 7.54 -11.77
C TYR A 166 -7.79 8.01 -13.02
N SER A 167 -7.11 8.43 -14.10
CA SER A 167 -7.73 8.56 -15.43
C SER A 167 -8.32 7.24 -15.93
N HIS A 168 -7.84 6.10 -15.40
CA HIS A 168 -8.30 4.77 -15.79
C HIS A 168 -9.15 4.05 -14.73
N VAL A 169 -9.20 4.53 -13.47
CA VAL A 169 -9.75 3.72 -12.36
C VAL A 169 -10.73 4.47 -11.44
N ASN A 170 -10.69 5.80 -11.29
CA ASN A 170 -11.74 6.52 -10.54
C ASN A 170 -11.63 8.05 -10.62
N TYR A 171 -12.53 8.72 -11.35
CA TYR A 171 -12.48 10.17 -11.59
C TYR A 171 -12.49 11.04 -10.31
N GLN A 172 -13.04 10.54 -9.19
CA GLN A 172 -13.22 11.36 -7.99
C GLN A 172 -11.92 11.68 -7.24
N ILE A 173 -10.93 10.77 -7.27
CA ILE A 173 -9.66 11.00 -6.56
C ILE A 173 -8.74 11.92 -7.36
N VAL A 174 -8.73 11.83 -8.69
CA VAL A 174 -7.98 12.76 -9.54
C VAL A 174 -8.55 14.16 -9.51
N ASP A 175 -9.88 14.32 -9.53
CA ASP A 175 -10.51 15.64 -9.36
C ASP A 175 -10.15 16.24 -7.99
N PHE A 176 -10.08 15.41 -6.93
CA PHE A 176 -9.65 15.85 -5.61
C PHE A 176 -8.17 16.29 -5.56
N VAL A 177 -7.26 15.51 -6.16
CA VAL A 177 -5.82 15.84 -6.21
C VAL A 177 -5.57 17.09 -7.06
N LEU A 178 -6.25 17.24 -8.20
CA LEU A 178 -6.16 18.43 -9.06
C LEU A 178 -6.70 19.69 -8.37
N ARG A 179 -7.81 19.59 -7.64
CA ARG A 179 -8.34 20.71 -6.84
C ARG A 179 -7.40 21.14 -5.72
N CYS A 180 -6.73 20.18 -5.07
CA CYS A 180 -5.72 20.49 -4.06
C CYS A 180 -4.50 21.21 -4.65
N ASN A 181 -4.08 20.88 -5.88
CA ASN A 181 -2.98 21.55 -6.58
C ASN A 181 -3.33 23.01 -6.95
N HIS A 182 -4.56 23.27 -7.38
CA HIS A 182 -5.01 24.62 -7.71
C HIS A 182 -5.09 25.56 -6.50
N SER A 183 -5.34 25.02 -5.30
CA SER A 183 -5.39 25.81 -4.06
C SER A 183 -4.01 26.17 -3.48
N VAL A 184 -2.93 25.57 -3.97
CA VAL A 184 -1.54 25.82 -3.48
C VAL A 184 -0.81 26.85 -4.36
N ASN A 185 -1.31 27.12 -5.57
CA ASN A 185 -0.72 28.06 -6.53
C ASN A 185 -1.44 29.43 -6.58
N ASN A 186 -2.32 29.74 -5.61
CA ASN A 186 -2.96 31.05 -5.43
C ASN A 186 -2.65 31.63 -4.05
#